data_AF-A0A2R8AGI4-F1
#
_entry.id   AF-A0A2R8AGI4-F1
#
_cell.length_a   1.000
_cell.length_b   1.000
_cell.length_c   1.000
_cell.angle_alpha   90.00
_cell.angle_beta   90.00
_cell.angle_gamma   90.00
#
_symmetry.space_group_name_H-M   'P 1'
#
loop_
_entity.id
_entity.type
_entity.pdbx_description
1 polymer ?
#
loop_
_entity_poly.entity_id
_entity_poly.type
_entity_poly.pdbx_seq_one_letter_code
_entity_poly.pdbx_strand_id
1 'polypeptide(L)'
;MKSLSSVALSAYTDLVRLLRDDQIADIFGTPTRKMRGSKSYWYAVKRIGRETRFVYIGEDSAEVRAQIDRLEELRATAKDRQTERARLV
;
A
#
# COMPACT_ATOMS: atom_id res chain seq x y z
N MET A 1 -7.84 33.61 13.80
CA MET A 1 -7.51 32.38 13.05
C MET A 1 -6.23 31.81 13.64
N LYS A 2 -6.28 30.59 14.21
CA LYS A 2 -5.10 29.95 14.80
C LYS A 2 -4.24 29.43 13.64
N SER A 3 -3.10 30.07 13.40
CA SER A 3 -2.11 29.62 12.42
C SER A 3 -1.67 28.21 12.79
N LEU A 4 -1.97 27.23 11.94
CA LEU A 4 -1.42 25.88 12.06
C LEU A 4 0.06 26.00 11.73
N SER A 5 0.93 25.61 12.67
CA SER A 5 2.37 25.62 12.39
C SER A 5 2.67 24.70 11.21
N SER A 6 3.67 25.05 10.40
CA SER A 6 4.11 24.24 9.25
C SER A 6 4.39 22.78 9.64
N VAL A 7 4.87 22.56 10.86
CA VAL A 7 5.10 21.25 11.46
C VAL A 7 3.79 20.46 11.62
N ALA A 8 2.72 21.11 12.11
CA ALA A 8 1.42 20.45 12.28
C ALA A 8 0.79 20.05 10.94
N LEU A 9 0.99 20.84 9.89
CA LEU A 9 0.50 20.53 8.55
C LEU A 9 1.29 19.39 7.88
N SER A 10 2.62 19.35 8.07
CA SER A 10 3.45 18.22 7.61
C SER A 10 3.04 16.94 8.31
N ALA A 11 2.96 16.94 9.64
CA ALA A 11 2.57 15.76 10.42
C ALA A 11 1.17 15.22 10.03
N TYR A 12 0.22 16.11 9.76
CA TYR A 12 -1.11 15.72 9.26
C TYR A 12 -1.04 15.08 7.86
N THR A 13 -0.25 15.66 6.95
CA THR A 13 -0.09 15.14 5.58
C THR A 13 0.60 13.77 5.59
N ASP A 14 1.62 13.61 6.42
CA ASP A 14 2.34 12.36 6.61
C ASP A 14 1.41 11.29 7.22
N LEU A 15 0.58 11.64 8.20
CA LEU A 15 -0.42 10.74 8.77
C LEU A 15 -1.47 10.29 7.74
N VAL A 16 -2.01 11.23 6.95
CA VAL A 16 -2.96 10.90 5.87
C VAL A 16 -2.33 9.98 4.84
N ARG A 17 -1.05 10.19 4.51
CA ARG A 17 -0.29 9.32 3.62
C ARG A 17 -0.12 7.93 4.22
N LEU A 18 0.32 7.81 5.47
CA LEU A 18 0.47 6.53 6.16
C LEU A 18 -0.85 5.74 6.25
N LEU A 19 -1.96 6.42 6.53
CA LEU A 19 -3.29 5.79 6.60
C LEU A 19 -3.78 5.31 5.23
N ARG A 20 -3.47 6.05 4.17
CA ARG A 20 -3.76 5.62 2.79
C ARG A 20 -2.87 4.45 2.40
N ASP A 21 -1.60 4.50 2.75
CA ASP A 21 -0.64 3.44 2.48
C ASP A 21 -1.04 2.14 3.20
N ASP A 22 -1.46 2.21 4.47
CA ASP A 22 -1.99 1.09 5.24
C ASP A 22 -3.33 0.57 4.64
N GLN A 23 -4.24 1.46 4.22
CA GLN A 23 -5.45 1.05 3.49
C GLN A 23 -5.14 0.35 2.18
N ILE A 24 -4.19 0.85 1.40
CA ILE A 24 -3.77 0.24 0.13
C ILE A 24 -3.14 -1.13 0.42
N ALA A 25 -2.27 -1.24 1.42
CA ALA A 25 -1.64 -2.49 1.82
C ALA A 25 -2.66 -3.57 2.25
N ASP A 26 -3.75 -3.16 2.90
CA ASP A 26 -4.82 -4.04 3.41
C ASP A 26 -5.89 -4.37 2.35
N ILE A 27 -6.17 -3.43 1.43
CA ILE A 27 -7.20 -3.58 0.38
C ILE A 27 -6.70 -4.42 -0.80
N PHE A 28 -5.41 -4.34 -1.11
CA PHE A 28 -4.79 -5.10 -2.18
C PHE A 28 -4.10 -6.32 -1.57
N GLY A 29 -4.24 -7.51 -2.16
CA GLY A 29 -3.44 -8.67 -1.76
C GLY A 29 -2.04 -8.63 -2.38
N THR A 30 -1.38 -9.80 -2.47
CA THR A 30 -0.03 -9.91 -3.04
C THR A 30 0.00 -9.44 -4.50
N PRO A 31 0.84 -8.44 -4.85
CA PRO A 31 1.07 -8.03 -6.23
C PRO A 31 1.60 -9.20 -7.05
N THR A 32 0.96 -9.47 -8.17
CA THR A 32 1.28 -10.58 -9.07
C THR A 32 1.58 -10.03 -10.45
N ARG A 33 2.77 -10.34 -10.97
CA ARG A 33 3.16 -10.02 -12.34
C ARG A 33 2.64 -11.07 -13.32
N LYS A 34 2.04 -10.63 -14.42
CA LYS A 34 1.60 -11.50 -15.54
C LYS A 34 2.15 -10.97 -16.85
N MET A 35 2.70 -11.88 -17.66
CA MET A 35 3.16 -11.57 -19.01
C MET A 35 2.02 -11.73 -20.02
N ARG A 36 1.91 -10.79 -20.95
CA ARG A 36 0.93 -10.76 -22.05
C ARG A 36 1.66 -10.27 -23.31
N GLY A 37 2.00 -11.20 -24.20
CA GLY A 37 2.83 -10.91 -25.36
C GLY A 37 4.22 -10.44 -24.94
N SER A 38 4.64 -9.28 -25.45
CA SER A 38 5.92 -8.64 -25.12
C SER A 38 5.89 -7.77 -23.88
N LYS A 39 4.72 -7.59 -23.25
CA LYS A 39 4.52 -6.69 -22.09
C LYS A 39 4.22 -7.48 -20.82
N SER A 40 4.70 -6.95 -19.70
CA SER A 40 4.38 -7.47 -18.37
C SER A 40 3.49 -6.50 -17.63
N TYR A 41 2.55 -7.02 -16.86
CA TYR A 41 1.54 -6.24 -16.16
C TYR A 41 1.40 -6.71 -14.73
N TRP A 42 1.21 -5.77 -13.82
CA TRP A 42 1.01 -6.01 -12.40
C TRP A 42 -0.46 -6.00 -12.04
N TYR A 43 -0.84 -6.95 -11.20
CA TYR A 43 -2.19 -7.09 -10.67
C TYR A 43 -2.16 -7.32 -9.16
N ALA A 44 -3.08 -6.72 -8.42
CA ALA A 44 -3.33 -7.09 -7.03
C ALA A 44 -4.42 -8.17 -6.96
N VAL A 45 -4.20 -9.18 -6.13
CA VAL A 45 -5.20 -10.22 -5.87
C VAL A 45 -6.14 -9.73 -4.77
N LYS A 46 -7.46 -9.70 -5.03
CA LYS A 46 -8.47 -9.34 -4.02
C LYS A 46 -9.51 -10.44 -3.93
N ARG A 47 -9.76 -10.95 -2.71
CA ARG A 47 -10.89 -11.84 -2.44
C ARG A 47 -12.12 -10.99 -2.18
N ILE A 48 -13.20 -11.23 -2.93
CA ILE A 48 -14.50 -10.58 -2.73
C ILE A 48 -15.53 -11.68 -2.54
N GLY A 49 -15.94 -11.89 -1.29
CA GLY A 49 -16.77 -13.04 -0.91
C GLY A 49 -16.06 -14.36 -1.24
N ARG A 50 -16.64 -15.13 -2.17
CA ARG A 50 -16.07 -16.39 -2.68
C ARG A 50 -15.24 -16.22 -3.97
N GLU A 51 -15.24 -15.04 -4.57
CA GLU A 51 -14.52 -14.79 -5.82
C GLU A 51 -13.13 -14.22 -5.57
N THR A 52 -12.18 -14.60 -6.43
CA THR A 52 -10.85 -13.96 -6.48
C THR A 52 -10.78 -13.09 -7.73
N ARG A 53 -10.53 -11.79 -7.54
CA ARG A 53 -10.39 -10.81 -8.63
C ARG A 53 -8.96 -10.31 -8.71
N PHE A 54 -8.48 -10.12 -9.93
CA PHE A 54 -7.19 -9.49 -10.22
C PHE A 54 -7.44 -8.04 -10.61
N VAL A 55 -7.07 -7.10 -9.74
CA VAL A 55 -7.19 -5.66 -10.02
C VAL A 55 -5.92 -5.21 -10.70
N TYR A 56 -6.05 -4.54 -11.85
CA TYR A 56 -4.91 -4.01 -12.59
C TYR A 56 -4.21 -2.89 -11.82
N ILE A 57 -2.88 -2.98 -11.71
CA ILE A 57 -2.03 -1.98 -11.06
C ILE A 57 -1.35 -1.11 -12.14
N GLY A 58 -0.72 -1.74 -13.12
CA GLY A 58 0.07 -1.03 -14.14
C GLY A 58 0.90 -1.97 -15.02
N GLU A 59 1.55 -1.41 -16.05
CA GLU A 59 2.59 -2.09 -16.82
C GLU A 59 3.85 -2.23 -15.96
N ASP A 60 4.70 -3.23 -16.24
CA ASP A 60 5.96 -3.46 -15.52
C ASP A 60 7.01 -2.39 -15.85
N SER A 61 6.84 -1.21 -15.26
CA SER A 61 7.77 -0.09 -15.32
C SER A 61 8.56 0.03 -14.01
N ALA A 62 9.66 0.80 -14.05
CA ALA A 62 10.46 1.08 -12.86
C ALA A 62 9.64 1.79 -11.76
N GLU A 63 8.71 2.66 -12.15
CA GLU A 63 7.81 3.37 -11.24
C GLU A 63 6.85 2.41 -10.53
N VAL A 64 6.21 1.49 -11.27
CA VAL A 64 5.29 0.50 -10.71
C VAL A 64 6.03 -0.47 -9.79
N ARG A 65 7.25 -0.89 -10.14
CA ARG A 65 8.09 -1.71 -9.26
C ARG A 65 8.44 -0.98 -7.96
N ALA A 66 8.90 0.27 -8.03
CA ALA A 66 9.23 1.05 -6.84
C ALA A 66 8.03 1.25 -5.91
N GLN A 67 6.83 1.40 -6.49
CA GLN A 67 5.59 1.46 -5.72
C GLN A 67 5.28 0.13 -5.03
N ILE A 68 5.47 -1.00 -5.72
CA ILE A 68 5.27 -2.35 -5.17
C ILE A 68 6.28 -2.64 -4.05
N ASP A 69 7.55 -2.32 -4.26
CA ASP A 69 8.61 -2.53 -3.26
C ASP A 69 8.30 -1.75 -1.98
N ARG A 70 7.89 -0.48 -2.11
CA ARG A 70 7.44 0.34 -0.98
C ARG A 70 6.24 -0.28 -0.26
N LEU A 71 5.28 -0.84 -0.98
CA LEU A 71 4.12 -1.51 -0.38
C LEU A 71 4.51 -2.76 0.41
N GLU A 72 5.45 -3.55 -0.09
CA GLU A 72 5.97 -4.73 0.61
C GLU A 72 6.76 -4.33 1.88
N GLU A 73 7.58 -3.27 1.83
CA GLU A 73 8.24 -2.69 3.01
C GLU A 73 7.23 -2.22 4.06
N LEU A 74 6.17 -1.54 3.63
CA LEU A 74 5.09 -1.08 4.51
C LEU A 74 4.35 -2.24 5.17
N ARG A 75 4.08 -3.33 4.44
CA ARG A 75 3.48 -4.54 5.01
C ARG A 75 4.38 -5.23 6.02
N ALA A 76 5.68 -5.34 5.73
CA ALA A 76 6.64 -5.92 6.65
C ALA A 76 6.64 -5.18 7.99
N THR A 77 6.65 -3.85 7.93
CA THR A 77 6.63 -2.99 9.13
C THR A 77 5.24 -2.88 9.78
N ALA A 78 4.15 -3.06 9.04
CA ALA A 78 2.78 -3.01 9.59
C ALA A 78 2.52 -4.13 10.61
N LYS A 79 3.06 -5.34 10.37
CA LYS A 79 2.93 -6.46 11.31
C LYS A 79 3.67 -6.18 12.64
N ASP A 80 4.83 -5.53 12.55
CA ASP A 80 5.60 -5.12 13.73
C ASP A 80 4.85 -4.01 14.49
N ARG A 81 4.35 -2.99 13.78
CA ARG A 81 3.51 -1.92 14.35
C ARG A 81 2.22 -2.46 15.00
N GLN A 82 1.59 -3.47 14.41
CA GLN A 82 0.41 -4.12 14.98
C GLN A 82 0.75 -4.87 16.28
N THR A 83 1.88 -5.58 16.30
CA THR A 83 2.36 -6.31 17.49
C THR A 83 2.73 -5.36 18.61
N GLU A 84 3.36 -4.23 18.30
CA GLU A 84 3.72 -3.20 19.26
C GLU A 84 2.48 -2.49 19.83
N ARG A 85 1.47 -2.19 19.00
CA ARG A 85 0.18 -1.65 19.46
C ARG A 85 -0.58 -2.63 20.36
N ALA A 86 -0.56 -3.93 20.06
CA ALA A 86 -1.21 -4.95 20.89
C ALA A 86 -0.57 -5.08 22.28
N ARG A 87 0.66 -4.60 22.47
CA ARG A 87 1.32 -4.53 23.79
C ARG A 87 1.02 -3.25 24.58
N LEU A 88 0.47 -2.25 23.91
CA LEU A 88 0.11 -0.95 24.51
C LEU A 88 -1.36 -0.90 24.97
N VAL A 89 -2.09 -2.03 24.87
CA VAL A 89 -3.47 -2.21 25.34
C VAL A 89 -3.50 -3.28 26.41
#